data_AF-A0A9D4RIK1-F1
#
_entry.id   AF-A0A9D4RIK1-F1
#
_cell.length_a   1.000
_cell.length_b   1.000
_cell.length_c   1.000
_cell.angle_alpha   90.00
_cell.angle_beta   90.00
_cell.angle_gamma   90.00
#
_symmetry.space_group_name_H-M   'P 1'
#
loop_
_entity.id
_entity.type
_entity.pdbx_description
1 polymer ?
#
loop_
_entity_poly.entity_id
_entity_poly.type
_entity_poly.pdbx_seq_one_letter_code
_entity_poly.pdbx_strand_id
1 'polypeptide(L)'
;MFLQSLQAQIRNLQNRIILGDFNQPGTTEIFKRFLQENSLQQYITTPTHGLGDTLDLVISNLPDLHSITKAAPNTDHHLVSVKLDNPGCDN
;
A
#
# COMPACT_ATOMS: atom_id res chain seq x y z
N MET A 1 1.89 4.55 17.68
CA MET A 1 3.05 5.42 17.35
C MET A 1 3.40 5.43 15.87
N PHE A 2 3.40 4.28 15.17
CA PHE A 2 3.71 4.20 13.74
C PHE A 2 2.89 5.17 12.85
N LEU A 3 1.55 5.09 12.89
CA LEU A 3 0.68 5.92 12.04
C LEU A 3 0.85 7.43 12.24
N GLN A 4 1.09 7.88 13.47
CA GLN A 4 1.35 9.29 13.77
C GLN A 4 2.67 9.77 13.14
N SER A 5 3.69 8.93 13.17
CA SER A 5 5.00 9.24 12.58
C SER A 5 4.90 9.28 11.05
N LEU A 6 4.20 8.30 10.46
CA LEU A 6 3.93 8.28 9.02
C LEU A 6 3.12 9.51 8.58
N GLN A 7 2.07 9.87 9.32
CA GLN A 7 1.25 11.06 9.05
C GLN A 7 2.08 12.34 9.02
N ALA A 8 3.01 12.50 9.96
CA ALA A 8 3.90 13.67 9.99
C ALA A 8 4.80 13.75 8.74
N GLN A 9 5.27 12.60 8.23
CA GLN A 9 6.14 12.55 7.05
C GLN A 9 5.39 12.84 5.74
N ILE A 10 4.11 12.48 5.66
CA ILE A 10 3.37 12.53 4.39
C ILE A 10 2.43 13.73 4.24
N ARG A 11 2.21 14.51 5.31
CA ARG A 11 1.18 15.58 5.38
C ARG A 11 1.23 16.58 4.22
N ASN A 12 2.40 16.82 3.62
CA ASN A 12 2.59 17.80 2.55
C ASN A 12 3.07 17.19 1.23
N LEU A 13 3.08 15.86 1.11
CA LEU A 13 3.52 15.19 -0.11
C LEU A 13 2.34 15.01 -1.06
N GLN A 14 2.49 15.45 -2.31
CA GLN A 14 1.58 15.10 -3.39
C GLN A 14 2.12 13.89 -4.17
N ASN A 15 1.24 13.21 -4.91
CA ASN A 15 1.60 12.12 -5.84
C ASN A 15 2.55 11.09 -5.22
N ARG A 16 2.11 10.44 -4.13
CA ARG A 16 2.96 9.60 -3.30
C ARG A 16 2.53 8.14 -3.34
N ILE A 17 3.52 7.26 -3.35
CA ILE A 17 3.34 5.82 -3.17
C ILE A 17 4.12 5.45 -1.91
N ILE A 18 3.45 4.79 -0.97
CA ILE A 18 4.03 4.28 0.27
C ILE A 18 3.94 2.76 0.19
N LEU A 19 5.09 2.10 0.34
CA LEU A 19 5.27 0.66 0.18
C LEU A 19 6.03 0.13 1.39
N GLY A 20 5.63 -1.02 1.90
CA GLY A 20 6.41 -1.72 2.92
C GLY A 20 5.64 -2.80 3.63
N ASP A 21 6.35 -3.50 4.51
CA ASP A 21 5.78 -4.39 5.53
C ASP A 21 5.33 -3.55 6.74
N PHE A 22 4.04 -3.57 7.02
CA PHE A 22 3.44 -2.82 8.12
C PHE A 22 3.26 -3.67 9.37
N ASN A 23 3.43 -5.01 9.28
CA ASN A 23 3.15 -5.98 10.34
C ASN A 23 1.76 -5.79 10.99
N GLN A 24 0.82 -5.17 10.28
CA GLN A 24 -0.52 -4.88 10.75
C GLN A 24 -1.52 -5.08 9.62
N PRO A 25 -2.65 -5.76 9.90
CA PRO A 25 -3.73 -5.84 8.93
C PRO A 25 -4.22 -4.43 8.58
N GLY A 26 -4.25 -4.09 7.29
CA GLY A 26 -4.81 -2.82 6.79
C GLY A 26 -6.32 -2.65 7.02
N THR A 27 -6.94 -3.56 7.77
CA THR A 27 -8.38 -3.63 8.05
C THR A 27 -8.79 -2.98 9.37
N THR A 28 -7.85 -2.55 10.21
CA THR A 28 -8.19 -1.89 11.48
C THR A 28 -8.87 -0.53 11.26
N GLU A 29 -9.83 -0.17 12.10
CA GLU A 29 -10.56 1.12 11.98
C GLU A 29 -9.65 2.34 12.10
N ILE A 30 -8.58 2.25 12.90
CA ILE A 30 -7.58 3.32 13.02
C ILE A 30 -6.84 3.50 11.69
N PHE A 31 -6.48 2.40 11.02
CA PHE A 31 -5.82 2.46 9.73
C PHE A 31 -6.74 3.00 8.64
N LYS A 32 -8.01 2.55 8.60
CA LYS A 32 -9.02 3.09 7.66
C LYS A 32 -9.22 4.60 7.84
N ARG A 33 -9.32 5.07 9.09
CA ARG A 33 -9.41 6.50 9.39
C ARG A 33 -8.17 7.26 8.91
N PHE A 34 -6.97 6.72 9.18
CA PHE A 34 -5.72 7.30 8.68
C PHE A 34 -5.72 7.43 7.15
N LEU A 35 -6.18 6.42 6.42
CA LEU A 35 -6.28 6.49 4.96
C LEU A 35 -7.23 7.61 4.50
N GLN A 36 -8.42 7.67 5.10
CA GLN A 36 -9.44 8.68 4.78
C GLN A 36 -8.95 10.11 5.06
N GLU A 37 -8.40 10.36 6.25
CA GLU A 37 -7.91 11.68 6.67
C GLU A 37 -6.77 12.21 5.78
N ASN A 38 -6.03 11.31 5.13
CA ASN A 38 -4.89 11.66 4.28
C ASN A 38 -5.18 11.52 2.79
N SER A 39 -6.44 11.27 2.39
CA SER A 39 -6.84 11.02 0.99
C SER A 39 -6.00 9.93 0.33
N LEU A 40 -5.79 8.83 1.05
CA LEU A 40 -5.03 7.67 0.61
C LEU A 40 -5.98 6.48 0.39
N GLN A 41 -5.57 5.62 -0.53
CA GLN A 41 -6.18 4.33 -0.79
C GLN A 41 -5.12 3.23 -0.62
N GLN A 42 -5.56 2.06 -0.16
CA GLN A 42 -4.75 0.85 -0.12
C GLN A 42 -5.08 0.00 -1.37
N TYR A 43 -4.06 -0.53 -2.07
CA TYR A 43 -4.18 -1.23 -3.36
C TYR A 43 -4.01 -2.77 -3.32
N ILE A 44 -3.60 -3.37 -2.20
CA ILE A 44 -3.48 -4.81 -1.96
C ILE A 44 -4.70 -5.31 -1.17
N THR A 45 -5.49 -6.19 -1.79
CA THR A 45 -6.66 -6.84 -1.16
C THR A 45 -6.48 -8.33 -0.93
N THR A 46 -5.35 -8.89 -1.36
CA THR A 46 -5.02 -10.31 -1.25
C THR A 46 -3.91 -10.53 -0.23
N PRO A 47 -3.85 -11.71 0.42
CA PRO A 47 -2.76 -12.07 1.32
C PRO A 47 -1.38 -11.81 0.74
N THR A 48 -0.50 -11.21 1.54
CA THR A 48 0.92 -10.97 1.22
C THR A 48 1.86 -11.83 2.04
N HIS A 49 1.33 -12.58 3.00
CA HIS A 49 2.07 -13.55 3.80
C HIS A 49 1.50 -14.96 3.58
N GLY A 50 2.37 -15.98 3.66
CA GLY A 50 2.04 -17.39 3.38
C GLY A 50 1.04 -18.01 4.37
N LEU A 51 0.80 -17.36 5.51
CA LEU A 51 -0.24 -17.73 6.48
C LEU A 51 -1.63 -17.17 6.16
N GLY A 52 -1.78 -16.37 5.08
CA GLY A 52 -3.06 -15.79 4.68
C GLY A 52 -3.29 -14.35 5.13
N ASP A 53 -2.31 -13.72 5.79
CA ASP A 53 -2.40 -12.33 6.24
C ASP A 53 -1.98 -11.33 5.15
N THR A 54 -2.51 -10.11 5.25
CA THR A 54 -2.11 -8.95 4.41
C THR A 54 -1.34 -7.96 5.28
N LEU A 55 -0.01 -8.11 5.31
CA LEU A 55 0.90 -7.34 6.16
C LEU A 55 1.72 -6.32 5.35
N ASP A 56 2.10 -6.69 4.13
CA ASP A 56 2.67 -5.77 3.15
C ASP A 56 1.56 -4.94 2.49
N LEU A 57 1.73 -3.61 2.51
CA LEU A 57 0.73 -2.68 2.01
C LEU A 57 1.29 -1.75 0.92
N VAL A 58 0.44 -1.46 -0.05
CA VAL A 58 0.64 -0.41 -1.05
C VAL A 58 -0.40 0.66 -0.79
N ILE A 59 0.04 1.84 -0.39
CA ILE A 59 -0.83 2.97 -0.05
C ILE A 59 -0.48 4.15 -0.95
N SER A 60 -1.48 4.75 -1.59
CA SER A 60 -1.24 5.88 -2.49
C SER A 60 -2.47 6.76 -2.65
N ASN A 61 -2.27 8.00 -3.09
CA ASN A 61 -3.31 8.90 -3.57
C ASN A 61 -3.38 8.98 -5.12
N LEU A 62 -2.68 8.09 -5.83
CA LEU A 62 -2.63 8.04 -7.29
C LEU A 62 -3.73 7.09 -7.81
N PRO A 63 -4.76 7.58 -8.51
CA PRO A 63 -5.89 6.74 -8.95
C PRO A 63 -5.50 5.67 -9.98
N ASP A 64 -4.45 5.91 -10.75
CA ASP A 64 -3.98 5.05 -11.84
C ASP A 64 -2.93 4.02 -11.38
N LEU A 65 -2.89 3.76 -10.06
CA LEU A 65 -1.99 2.80 -9.46
C LEU A 65 -2.62 1.41 -9.45
N HIS A 66 -1.88 0.43 -9.95
CA HIS A 66 -2.25 -0.97 -9.93
C HIS A 66 -1.22 -1.78 -9.16
N SER A 67 -1.69 -2.81 -8.45
CA SER A 67 -0.80 -3.72 -7.74
C SER A 67 -1.14 -5.19 -8.05
N ILE A 68 -0.13 -6.03 -8.05
CA ILE A 68 -0.24 -7.48 -8.26
C ILE A 68 0.61 -8.18 -7.20
N THR A 69 0.02 -9.16 -6.53
CA THR A 69 0.69 -10.01 -5.54
C THR A 69 0.94 -11.40 -6.13
N LYS A 70 2.16 -11.92 -5.97
CA LYS A 70 2.56 -13.25 -6.44
C LYS A 70 3.38 -13.98 -5.39
N ALA A 71 3.19 -15.29 -5.24
CA ALA A 71 4.07 -16.08 -4.38
C ALA A 71 5.54 -15.95 -4.85
N ALA A 72 6.46 -15.78 -3.90
CA ALA A 72 7.88 -15.71 -4.15
C ALA A 72 8.58 -16.96 -3.60
N PRO A 73 9.55 -17.54 -4.31
CA PRO A 73 10.30 -18.69 -3.80
C PRO A 73 11.21 -18.26 -2.63
N ASN A 74 11.39 -19.16 -1.66
CA ASN A 74 12.33 -19.01 -0.53
C ASN A 74 11.98 -17.91 0.49
N THR A 75 10.73 -17.46 0.54
CA THR A 75 10.21 -16.55 1.57
C THR A 75 8.75 -16.88 1.85
N ASP A 76 8.30 -16.56 3.06
CA ASP A 76 6.90 -16.56 3.47
C ASP A 76 6.14 -15.30 3.03
N HIS A 77 6.82 -14.28 2.49
CA HIS A 77 6.19 -13.13 1.86
C HIS A 77 5.94 -13.34 0.37
N HIS A 78 4.88 -12.73 -0.13
CA HIS A 78 4.59 -12.65 -1.55
C HIS A 78 5.31 -11.43 -2.16
N LEU A 79 5.75 -11.56 -3.41
CA LEU A 79 6.23 -10.45 -4.21
C LEU A 79 5.07 -9.52 -4.56
N VAL A 80 5.19 -8.25 -4.20
CA VAL A 80 4.26 -7.18 -4.59
C VAL A 80 4.87 -6.38 -5.74
N SER A 81 4.19 -6.38 -6.88
CA SER A 81 4.53 -5.55 -8.05
C SER A 81 3.55 -4.40 -8.16
N VAL A 82 4.05 -3.19 -8.42
CA VAL A 82 3.24 -1.98 -8.56
C VAL A 82 3.50 -1.37 -9.93
N LYS A 83 2.43 -0.97 -10.62
CA LYS A 83 2.47 -0.29 -11.91
C LYS A 83 1.64 0.98 -11.82
N LEU A 84 2.23 2.09 -12.26
CA LEU A 84 1.49 3.33 -12.49
C LEU A 84 1.19 3.39 -13.98
N ASP A 85 -0.08 3.45 -14.35
CA ASP A 85 -0.43 3.75 -15.73
C ASP A 85 -0.14 5.23 -15.99
N ASN A 86 0.55 5.52 -17.10
CA ASN A 86 0.98 6.88 -17.41
C ASN A 86 -0.14 7.55 -18.23
N PRO A 87 -0.85 8.57 -17.72
CA PRO A 87 -1.96 9.19 -18.45
C PRO A 87 -1.50 10.10 -19.61
N GLY A 88 -0.39 9.79 -20.28
CA GLY A 88 0.18 10.63 -21.34
C GLY A 88 1.24 9.98 -22.24
N CYS A 89 1.30 8.65 -22.31
CA CYS A 89 2.17 7.94 -23.28
C CYS A 89 1.36 7.08 -24.24
N ASP A 90 0.32 7.66 -24.84
CA ASP A 90 -0.17 7.17 -26.13
C ASP A 90 0.63 7.92 -27.21
N ASN A 91 1.54 7.19 -27.88
CA ASN A 91 2.21 7.65 -29.11
C ASN A 91 1.25 7.58 -30.30
#